data_AF-A0A4Q7FB07-F1
#
_entry.id   AF-A0A4Q7FB07-F1
#
_cell.length_a   1.000
_cell.length_b   1.000
_cell.length_c   1.000
_cell.angle_alpha   90.00
_cell.angle_beta   90.00
_cell.angle_gamma   90.00
#
_symmetry.space_group_name_H-M   'P 1'
#
loop_
_entity.id
_entity.type
_entity.pdbx_description
1 polymer ?
#
loop_
_entity_poly.entity_id
_entity_poly.type
_entity_poly.pdbx_seq_one_letter_code
_entity_poly.pdbx_strand_id
1 'polypeptide(L)'
;FGPTHLAPVFAEMARRYPQLGIHTCYTDRFVDLIAEGYDCAVRLGHLPDSNLIARRVGPIYGKLVASPEYIKAHGSPETPDELLTH
;
A
#
# COMPACT_ATOMS: atom_id res chain seq x y z
N PHE A 1 -1.14 -3.51 2.44
CA PHE A 1 0.32 -3.31 2.27
C PHE A 1 1.00 -2.88 3.58
N GLY A 2 0.65 -1.72 4.14
CA GLY A 2 1.30 -1.14 5.34
C GLY A 2 1.57 -2.09 6.50
N PRO A 3 0.55 -2.71 7.12
CA PRO A 3 0.75 -3.61 8.26
C PRO A 3 1.62 -4.84 7.93
N THR A 4 1.37 -5.45 6.76
CA THR A 4 2.06 -6.69 6.35
C THR A 4 3.51 -6.51 5.90
N HIS A 5 3.88 -5.33 5.37
CA HIS A 5 5.19 -5.11 4.73
C HIS A 5 6.04 -4.06 5.46
N LEU A 6 5.43 -3.01 6.02
CA LEU A 6 6.16 -1.92 6.68
C LEU A 6 6.23 -2.10 8.20
N ALA A 7 5.22 -2.68 8.85
CA ALA A 7 5.26 -2.88 10.30
C ALA A 7 6.49 -3.69 10.78
N PRO A 8 6.93 -4.76 10.08
CA PRO A 8 8.17 -5.46 10.46
C PRO A 8 9.42 -4.57 10.37
N VAL A 9 9.50 -3.71 9.35
CA VAL A 9 10.61 -2.76 9.15
C VAL A 9 10.62 -1.72 10.28
N PHE A 10 9.46 -1.19 10.64
CA PHE A 10 9.34 -0.24 11.75
C PHE A 10 9.67 -0.89 13.10
N ALA A 11 9.24 -2.14 13.33
CA ALA A 11 9.60 -2.89 14.52
C ALA A 11 11.12 -3.12 14.61
N GLU A 12 11.80 -3.40 13.49
CA GLU A 12 13.25 -3.46 13.44
C GLU A 12 13.91 -2.12 13.72
N MET A 13 13.38 -1.04 13.14
CA MET A 13 13.89 0.32 13.36
C MET A 13 13.75 0.73 14.84
N ALA A 14 12.62 0.47 15.48
CA ALA A 14 12.41 0.74 16.91
C ALA A 14 13.39 -0.06 17.79
N ARG A 15 13.67 -1.33 17.45
CA ARG A 15 14.67 -2.13 18.16
C ARG A 15 16.09 -1.57 18.00
N ARG A 16 16.42 -1.07 16.80
CA ARG A 16 17.74 -0.49 16.50
C ARG A 16 17.94 0.88 17.12
N TYR A 17 16.87 1.66 17.29
CA TYR A 17 16.89 3.01 17.82
C TYR A 17 15.88 3.17 18.98
N PRO A 18 16.23 2.76 20.21
CA PRO A 18 15.27 2.66 21.33
C PRO A 18 14.66 3.99 21.79
N GLN A 19 15.29 5.12 21.45
CA GLN A 19 14.78 6.46 21.77
C GLN A 19 13.81 6.99 20.70
N LEU A 20 13.67 6.29 19.57
CA LEU A 20 12.77 6.67 18.49
C LEU A 20 11.35 6.15 18.78
N GLY A 21 10.43 7.06 19.06
CA GLY A 21 9.00 6.77 19.06
C GLY A 21 8.48 6.70 17.63
N ILE A 22 7.88 5.57 17.24
CA ILE A 22 7.27 5.41 15.91
C ILE A 22 5.75 5.30 16.10
N HIS A 23 5.01 6.26 15.55
CA HIS A 23 3.56 6.22 15.49
C HIS A 23 3.11 6.06 14.03
N THR A 24 2.29 5.04 13.76
CA THR A 24 1.88 4.70 12.40
C THR A 24 0.37 4.75 12.26
N CYS A 25 -0.11 5.44 11.22
CA CYS A 25 -1.50 5.42 10.77
C CYS A 25 -1.57 4.73 9.40
N TYR A 26 -2.56 3.85 9.21
CA TYR A 26 -2.79 3.16 7.94
C TYR A 26 -4.14 3.59 7.39
N THR A 27 -4.11 4.32 6.27
CA THR A 27 -5.32 4.84 5.63
C THR A 27 -5.12 4.91 4.11
N ASP A 28 -6.20 4.72 3.36
CA ASP A 28 -6.23 4.91 1.90
C ASP A 28 -6.46 6.38 1.51
N ARG A 29 -6.70 7.26 2.49
CA ARG A 29 -6.92 8.69 2.28
C ARG A 29 -5.62 9.40 1.94
N PHE A 30 -5.67 10.34 1.00
CA PHE A 30 -4.62 11.34 0.84
C PHE A 30 -4.72 12.36 1.98
N VAL A 31 -3.92 12.15 3.02
CA VAL A 31 -3.82 13.07 4.17
C VAL A 31 -2.96 14.30 3.84
N ASP A 32 -3.25 15.42 4.49
CA ASP A 32 -2.36 16.58 4.49
C ASP A 32 -1.27 16.36 5.55
N LEU A 33 -0.03 16.10 5.12
CA LEU A 33 1.05 15.81 6.05
C LEU A 33 1.37 16.99 6.98
N ILE A 34 1.23 18.22 6.48
CA ILE A 34 1.57 19.43 7.24
C ILE A 34 0.43 19.73 8.22
N ALA A 35 -0.80 19.82 7.72
CA ALA A 35 -1.94 20.19 8.55
C ALA A 35 -2.30 19.11 9.58
N GLU A 36 -2.11 17.83 9.24
CA GLU A 36 -2.43 16.69 10.13
C GLU A 36 -1.23 16.22 10.98
N GLY A 37 -0.06 16.87 10.86
CA GLY A 37 1.10 16.63 11.74
C GLY A 37 1.86 15.33 11.50
N TYR A 38 1.97 14.90 10.24
CA TYR A 38 2.77 13.74 9.85
C TYR A 38 4.15 14.16 9.33
N ASP A 39 5.21 13.49 9.78
CA ASP A 39 6.56 13.75 9.29
C ASP A 39 6.81 13.21 7.88
N CYS A 40 6.21 12.06 7.54
CA CYS A 40 6.31 11.45 6.22
C CYS A 40 5.14 10.50 5.91
N ALA A 41 4.99 10.14 4.63
CA ALA A 41 4.05 9.10 4.21
C ALA A 41 4.65 8.20 3.12
N VAL A 42 4.26 6.93 3.17
CA VAL A 42 4.50 5.97 2.09
C VAL A 42 3.19 5.83 1.32
N ARG A 43 3.20 6.20 0.03
CA ARG A 43 2.02 6.22 -0.84
C ARG A 43 2.19 5.30 -2.03
N LEU A 44 1.07 4.78 -2.52
CA LEU A 44 0.99 4.02 -3.77
C LEU A 44 0.39 4.90 -4.86
N GLY A 45 0.95 4.83 -6.07
CA GLY A 45 0.42 5.53 -7.23
C GLY A 45 0.90 6.97 -7.38
N HIS A 46 0.08 7.79 -8.02
CA HIS A 46 0.42 9.16 -8.42
C HIS A 46 0.56 10.08 -7.21
N LEU A 47 1.65 10.84 -7.17
CA LEU A 47 1.82 11.95 -6.22
C LEU A 47 1.36 13.24 -6.90
N PRO A 48 0.39 13.97 -6.32
CA PRO A 48 0.00 15.26 -6.84
C PRO A 48 1.16 16.26 -6.74
N ASP A 49 1.15 17.25 -7.62
CA ASP A 49 2.09 18.37 -7.56
C ASP A 49 1.99 19.04 -6.17
N SER A 50 3.15 19.17 -5.53
CA SER A 50 3.27 19.74 -4.19
C SER A 50 4.70 20.25 -3.96
N ASN A 51 4.89 21.02 -2.89
CA ASN A 51 6.21 21.42 -2.43
C ASN A 51 6.92 20.31 -1.61
N LEU A 52 6.39 19.09 -1.60
CA LEU A 52 6.96 17.97 -0.88
C LEU A 52 8.05 17.29 -1.70
N ILE A 53 9.09 16.81 -1.01
CA ILE A 53 10.12 15.98 -1.63
C ILE A 53 9.63 14.53 -1.67
N ALA A 54 9.54 13.96 -2.87
CA ALA A 54 9.18 12.56 -3.07
C ALA A 54 10.42 11.72 -3.43
N ARG A 55 10.52 10.52 -2.85
CA ARG A 55 11.50 9.51 -3.23
C ARG A 55 10.81 8.20 -3.57
N ARG A 56 11.14 7.63 -4.73
CA ARG A 56 10.63 6.30 -5.12
C ARG A 56 11.25 5.23 -4.23
N VAL A 57 10.41 4.48 -3.50
CA VAL A 57 10.82 3.33 -2.67
C VAL A 57 10.92 2.07 -3.51
N GLY A 58 9.92 1.80 -4.35
CA GLY A 58 9.87 0.63 -5.23
C GLY A 58 8.55 0.54 -6.01
N PRO A 59 8.48 -0.34 -7.01
CA PRO A 59 7.23 -0.65 -7.72
C PRO A 59 6.34 -1.59 -6.91
N ILE A 60 5.03 -1.60 -7.23
CA ILE A 60 4.09 -2.64 -6.81
C ILE A 60 3.48 -3.27 -8.05
N TYR A 61 3.38 -4.60 -8.04
CA TYR A 61 2.77 -5.38 -9.12
C TYR A 61 1.49 -6.04 -8.61
N GLY A 62 0.38 -5.80 -9.31
CA GLY A 62 -0.89 -6.47 -9.07
C GLY A 62 -0.95 -7.81 -9.80
N LYS A 63 -1.76 -8.74 -9.28
CA LYS A 63 -2.19 -9.95 -9.98
C LYS A 63 -3.70 -10.08 -9.82
N LEU A 64 -4.37 -10.53 -10.88
CA LEU A 64 -5.75 -10.98 -10.79
C LEU A 64 -5.76 -12.38 -10.18
N VAL A 65 -6.56 -12.55 -9.15
CA VAL A 65 -6.70 -13.81 -8.41
C VAL A 65 -8.16 -14.00 -8.03
N ALA A 66 -8.57 -15.24 -7.93
CA ALA A 66 -9.88 -15.63 -7.42
C ALA A 66 -9.73 -16.87 -6.53
N SER A 67 -10.72 -17.12 -5.66
CA SER A 67 -10.71 -18.34 -4.87
C SER A 67 -10.92 -19.57 -5.77
N PRO A 68 -10.33 -20.73 -5.43
CA PRO A 68 -10.55 -21.96 -6.19
C PRO A 68 -12.04 -22.32 -6.33
N GLU A 69 -12.83 -22.06 -5.30
CA GLU A 69 -14.27 -22.32 -5.29
C GLU A 69 -15.03 -21.44 -6.28
N TYR A 70 -14.63 -20.17 -6.42
CA TYR A 70 -15.24 -19.25 -7.37
C TYR A 70 -14.97 -19.69 -8.81
N ILE A 71 -13.72 -20.03 -9.12
CA ILE A 71 -13.32 -20.52 -10.44
C ILE A 71 -14.02 -21.83 -10.79
N LYS A 72 -14.18 -22.74 -9.81
CA LYS A 72 -14.93 -23.98 -10.04
C LYS A 72 -16.40 -23.73 -10.39
N ALA A 73 -17.01 -22.70 -9.83
CA ALA A 73 -18.42 -22.38 -10.04
C ALA A 73 -18.68 -21.53 -11.31
N HIS A 74 -17.75 -20.65 -11.69
CA HIS A 74 -17.96 -19.64 -12.74
C HIS A 74 -17.04 -19.80 -13.96
N GLY A 75 -16.05 -20.69 -13.90
CA GLY A 75 -14.98 -20.77 -14.89
C GLY A 75 -13.81 -19.84 -14.57
N SER A 76 -12.76 -19.88 -15.39
CA SER A 76 -11.66 -18.92 -15.36
C SER A 76 -11.76 -18.05 -16.60
N PRO A 77 -11.64 -16.71 -16.49
CA PRO A 77 -11.53 -15.86 -17.66
C PRO A 77 -10.19 -16.14 -18.36
N GLU A 78 -10.20 -16.32 -19.67
CA GLU A 78 -9.02 -16.50 -20.51
C GLU A 78 -8.57 -15.17 -21.13
N THR A 79 -9.47 -14.18 -21.18
CA THR A 79 -9.19 -12.82 -21.68
C THR A 79 -9.66 -11.74 -20.70
N PRO A 80 -9.04 -10.53 -20.71
CA PRO A 80 -9.49 -9.44 -19.83
C PRO A 80 -10.93 -9.00 -20.05
N ASP A 81 -11.45 -9.09 -21.28
CA ASP A 81 -12.81 -8.63 -21.62
C ASP A 81 -13.89 -9.51 -20.98
N GLU A 82 -13.59 -10.78 -20.73
CA GLU A 82 -14.50 -11.72 -20.06
C GLU A 82 -14.82 -11.29 -18.61
N LEU A 83 -13.97 -10.49 -17.97
CA LEU A 83 -14.19 -9.95 -16.62
C LEU A 83 -15.44 -9.06 -16.52
N LEU A 84 -15.90 -8.47 -17.63
CA LEU A 84 -17.09 -7.61 -17.63
C LEU A 84 -18.38 -8.39 -17.36
N THR A 85 -18.37 -9.71 -17.58
CA THR A 85 -19.54 -10.59 -17.46
C THR A 85 -19.30 -11.81 -16.57
N HIS A 86 -18.23 -11.81 -15.76
CA HIS A 86 -17.78 -12.94 -14.93
C HIS A 86 -18.35 -12.94 -13.50
#